data_AF-A0A929HDH5-F1
#
_entry.id   AF-A0A929HDH5-F1
#
_cell.length_a   1.000
_cell.length_b   1.000
_cell.length_c   1.000
_cell.angle_alpha   90.00
_cell.angle_beta   90.00
_cell.angle_gamma   90.00
#
_symmetry.space_group_name_H-M   'P 1'
#
loop_
_entity.id
_entity.type
_entity.pdbx_description
1 polymer ?
#
loop_
_entity_poly.entity_id
_entity_poly.type
_entity_poly.pdbx_seq_one_letter_code
_entity_poly.pdbx_strand_id
1 'polypeptide(L)'
;MTKTTRLYGSLLIGFVLLAVGPLAGMAKAADCKALEVSIRKERSLIKKKAMITDAIKVCPNDAGIMYQDGYSYERLRKYEDAVRSYKKAISIDPGFAKAYFSIGDIQMLTKNYKEAVNYYQQGLRHQPA
;
A
#
# COMPACT_ATOMS: atom_id res chain seq x y z
N MET A 1 -25.29 56.85 -36.66
CA MET A 1 -24.74 57.63 -35.53
C MET A 1 -23.75 56.75 -34.77
N THR A 2 -22.46 56.96 -35.02
CA THR A 2 -21.34 56.33 -34.34
C THR A 2 -20.95 57.17 -33.12
N LYS A 3 -20.80 56.56 -31.94
CA LYS A 3 -20.01 57.11 -30.83
C LYS A 3 -19.20 56.01 -30.16
N THR A 4 -17.92 56.04 -30.47
CA THR A 4 -16.76 55.50 -29.75
C THR A 4 -16.56 56.26 -28.44
N THR A 5 -16.25 55.58 -27.32
CA THR A 5 -14.98 55.67 -26.54
C THR A 5 -15.04 54.94 -25.18
N ARG A 6 -14.14 53.96 -25.05
CA ARG A 6 -13.39 53.40 -23.89
C ARG A 6 -13.73 53.80 -22.44
N LEU A 7 -13.72 52.81 -21.54
CA LEU A 7 -12.82 52.83 -20.38
C LEU A 7 -12.44 51.39 -19.95
N TYR A 8 -11.14 51.15 -19.83
CA TYR A 8 -10.53 49.91 -19.33
C TYR A 8 -10.80 49.77 -17.83
N GLY A 9 -11.51 48.71 -17.44
CA GLY A 9 -11.63 48.25 -16.06
C GLY A 9 -10.83 46.97 -15.87
N SER A 10 -9.60 47.12 -15.43
CA SER A 10 -8.68 46.08 -15.00
C SER A 10 -9.25 45.24 -13.85
N LEU A 11 -9.41 43.93 -14.07
CA LEU A 11 -9.29 42.93 -13.00
C LEU A 11 -8.74 41.63 -13.60
N LEU A 12 -7.41 41.60 -13.64
CA LEU A 12 -6.64 40.36 -13.63
C LEU A 12 -7.00 39.59 -12.36
N ILE A 13 -7.85 38.58 -12.49
CA ILE A 13 -7.83 37.45 -11.57
C ILE A 13 -7.20 36.31 -12.34
N GLY A 14 -5.86 36.36 -12.38
CA GLY A 14 -5.03 35.22 -12.73
C GLY A 14 -5.19 34.17 -11.63
N PHE A 15 -6.17 33.29 -11.77
CA PHE A 15 -6.19 32.04 -11.02
C PHE A 15 -5.27 31.06 -11.75
N VAL A 16 -3.97 31.27 -11.57
CA VAL A 16 -3.00 30.17 -11.70
C VAL A 16 -3.30 29.25 -10.52
N LEU A 17 -4.15 28.23 -10.73
CA LEU A 17 -4.29 27.12 -9.80
C LEU A 17 -2.98 26.34 -9.80
N LEU A 18 -2.08 26.80 -8.94
CA LEU A 18 -0.97 26.03 -8.44
C LEU A 18 -1.50 24.75 -7.80
N ALA A 19 -0.94 23.63 -8.23
CA ALA A 19 -0.89 22.35 -7.53
C ALA A 19 -2.23 21.64 -7.23
N VAL A 20 -2.80 20.96 -8.23
CA VAL A 20 -3.48 19.67 -7.97
C VAL A 20 -2.43 18.58 -7.75
N GLY A 21 -1.92 18.53 -6.52
CA GLY A 21 -1.11 17.44 -5.97
C GLY A 21 -0.52 17.90 -4.62
N PRO A 22 -0.29 17.05 -3.60
CA PRO A 22 -0.75 15.70 -3.27
C PRO A 22 -1.63 15.69 -1.98
N LEU A 23 -2.39 16.76 -1.70
CA LEU A 23 -3.18 16.88 -0.46
C LEU A 23 -4.21 15.75 -0.27
N ALA A 24 -4.85 15.29 -1.36
CA ALA A 24 -5.74 14.12 -1.32
C ALA A 24 -5.00 12.80 -0.99
N GLY A 25 -3.72 12.68 -1.35
CA GLY A 25 -2.91 11.51 -1.05
C GLY A 25 -2.52 11.41 0.42
N MET A 26 -2.28 12.53 1.08
CA MET A 26 -1.91 12.57 2.51
C MET A 26 -3.07 12.19 3.44
N ALA A 27 -4.28 12.70 3.17
CA ALA A 27 -5.47 12.33 3.93
C ALA A 27 -5.76 10.82 3.83
N LYS A 28 -5.69 10.29 2.60
CA LYS A 28 -5.93 8.87 2.34
C LYS A 28 -4.87 7.96 2.97
N ALA A 29 -3.60 8.37 2.97
CA ALA A 29 -2.52 7.62 3.61
C ALA A 29 -2.65 7.54 5.14
N ALA A 30 -3.11 8.63 5.79
CA ALA A 30 -3.38 8.63 7.23
C ALA A 30 -4.49 7.62 7.60
N ASP A 31 -5.53 7.53 6.77
CA ASP A 31 -6.60 6.54 6.93
C ASP A 31 -6.08 5.10 6.74
N CYS A 32 -5.22 4.87 5.73
CA CYS A 32 -4.62 3.56 5.48
C CYS A 32 -3.79 3.08 6.67
N LYS A 33 -2.99 3.98 7.29
CA LYS A 33 -2.18 3.63 8.44
C LYS A 33 -3.02 3.23 9.65
N ALA A 34 -4.10 3.96 9.92
CA ALA A 34 -5.02 3.65 11.01
C ALA A 34 -5.73 2.30 10.80
N LEU A 35 -6.14 2.00 9.56
CA LEU A 35 -6.71 0.72 9.17
C LEU A 35 -5.72 -0.43 9.36
N GLU A 36 -4.48 -0.27 8.88
CA GLU A 36 -3.40 -1.26 9.04
C GLU A 36 -3.19 -1.61 10.53
N VAL A 37 -3.10 -0.60 11.40
CA VAL A 37 -2.91 -0.78 12.84
C VAL A 37 -4.08 -1.54 13.47
N SER A 38 -5.31 -1.21 13.08
CA SER A 38 -6.52 -1.90 13.55
C SER A 38 -6.55 -3.36 13.12
N ILE A 39 -6.24 -3.64 11.86
CA ILE A 39 -6.15 -4.99 11.29
C ILE A 39 -5.09 -5.83 12.01
N ARG A 40 -3.92 -5.24 12.29
CA ARG A 40 -2.82 -5.94 12.97
C ARG A 40 -3.17 -6.37 14.39
N LYS A 41 -3.98 -5.57 15.10
CA LYS A 41 -4.39 -5.85 16.49
C LYS A 41 -5.54 -6.87 16.58
N GLU A 42 -6.30 -7.06 15.51
CA GLU A 42 -7.43 -7.99 15.51
C GLU A 42 -6.96 -9.45 15.55
N ARG A 43 -7.47 -10.20 16.53
CA ARG A 43 -7.08 -11.59 16.78
C ARG A 43 -7.95 -12.57 16.01
N SER A 44 -9.23 -12.24 15.79
CA SER A 44 -10.15 -13.08 15.04
C SER A 44 -9.79 -13.06 13.56
N LEU A 45 -9.38 -14.20 12.99
CA LEU A 45 -9.01 -14.29 11.57
C LEU A 45 -10.18 -13.95 10.63
N ILE A 46 -11.41 -14.30 11.01
CA ILE A 46 -12.61 -13.99 10.22
C ILE A 46 -12.82 -12.47 10.16
N LYS A 47 -12.80 -11.82 11.32
CA LYS A 47 -12.97 -10.37 11.40
C LYS A 47 -11.81 -9.63 10.73
N LYS A 48 -10.58 -10.12 10.94
CA LYS A 48 -9.38 -9.59 10.27
C LYS A 48 -9.51 -9.65 8.75
N LYS A 49 -9.98 -10.77 8.18
CA LYS A 49 -10.18 -10.90 6.73
C LYS A 49 -11.24 -9.93 6.18
N ALA A 50 -12.35 -9.74 6.92
CA ALA A 50 -13.36 -8.76 6.56
C ALA A 50 -12.78 -7.33 6.56
N MET A 51 -12.08 -6.95 7.63
CA MET A 51 -11.41 -5.65 7.74
C MET A 51 -10.40 -5.41 6.62
N ILE A 52 -9.61 -6.43 6.26
CA ILE A 52 -8.66 -6.36 5.13
C ILE A 52 -9.41 -6.12 3.82
N THR A 53 -10.51 -6.82 3.59
CA THR A 53 -11.30 -6.68 2.35
C THR A 53 -11.83 -5.26 2.19
N ASP A 54 -12.32 -4.65 3.26
CA ASP A 54 -12.78 -3.27 3.25
C ASP A 54 -11.62 -2.29 3.14
N ALA A 55 -10.50 -2.54 3.83
CA ALA A 55 -9.32 -1.71 3.74
C ALA A 55 -8.70 -1.72 2.34
N ILE A 56 -8.76 -2.82 1.58
CA ILE A 56 -8.28 -2.89 0.19
C ILE A 56 -9.10 -1.98 -0.73
N LYS A 57 -10.41 -1.84 -0.50
CA LYS A 57 -11.27 -0.93 -1.29
C LYS A 57 -10.86 0.53 -1.08
N VAL A 58 -10.49 0.88 0.15
CA VAL A 58 -10.03 2.22 0.49
C VAL A 58 -8.58 2.42 0.03
N CYS A 59 -7.70 1.48 0.30
CA CYS A 59 -6.25 1.57 0.19
C CYS A 59 -5.67 0.44 -0.67
N PRO A 60 -5.96 0.40 -1.99
CA PRO A 60 -5.53 -0.71 -2.86
C PRO A 60 -4.02 -0.79 -3.10
N ASN A 61 -3.31 0.31 -2.83
CA ASN A 61 -1.87 0.50 -3.05
C ASN A 61 -1.11 0.78 -1.73
N ASP A 62 -1.54 0.15 -0.63
CA ASP A 62 -0.82 0.20 0.65
C ASP A 62 -0.10 -1.14 0.92
N ALA A 63 1.22 -1.09 1.04
CA ALA A 63 2.04 -2.29 1.24
C ALA A 63 1.75 -2.99 2.57
N GLY A 64 1.44 -2.24 3.63
CA GLY A 64 1.08 -2.77 4.93
C GLY A 64 -0.22 -3.57 4.90
N ILE A 65 -1.24 -3.07 4.21
CA ILE A 65 -2.53 -3.77 4.02
C ILE A 65 -2.34 -5.03 3.17
N MET A 66 -1.58 -4.96 2.07
CA MET A 66 -1.27 -6.16 1.26
C MET A 66 -0.48 -7.20 2.05
N TYR A 67 0.43 -6.76 2.92
CA TYR A 67 1.13 -7.65 3.84
C TYR A 67 0.18 -8.29 4.86
N GLN A 68 -0.76 -7.54 5.44
CA GLN A 68 -1.76 -8.12 6.34
C GLN A 68 -2.68 -9.13 5.64
N ASP A 69 -2.98 -8.91 4.35
CA ASP A 69 -3.72 -9.89 3.53
C ASP A 69 -2.92 -11.18 3.33
N GLY A 70 -1.64 -11.06 2.96
CA GLY A 70 -0.74 -12.21 2.85
C GLY A 70 -0.62 -12.99 4.17
N TYR A 71 -0.45 -12.28 5.28
CA TYR A 71 -0.43 -12.87 6.62
C TYR A 71 -1.73 -13.60 6.95
N SER A 72 -2.89 -13.03 6.58
CA SER A 72 -4.17 -13.69 6.80
C SER A 72 -4.27 -15.00 6.00
N TYR A 73 -3.80 -15.04 4.76
CA TYR A 73 -3.78 -16.27 3.96
C TYR A 73 -2.80 -17.31 4.50
N GLU A 74 -1.63 -16.88 4.97
CA GLU A 74 -0.63 -17.75 5.59
C GLU A 74 -1.18 -18.42 6.86
N ARG A 75 -1.87 -17.66 7.72
CA ARG A 75 -2.55 -18.20 8.91
C ARG A 75 -3.64 -19.21 8.56
N LEU A 76 -4.21 -19.14 7.36
CA LEU A 76 -5.17 -20.09 6.80
C LEU A 76 -4.51 -21.22 6.00
N ARG A 77 -3.17 -21.28 5.97
CA ARG A 77 -2.37 -22.25 5.18
C ARG A 77 -2.63 -22.20 3.67
N LYS A 78 -3.11 -21.06 3.16
CA LYS A 78 -3.28 -20.81 1.72
C LYS A 78 -2.03 -20.12 1.19
N TYR A 79 -0.96 -20.90 1.03
CA TYR A 79 0.38 -20.37 0.82
C TYR A 79 0.55 -19.64 -0.52
N GLU A 80 -0.11 -20.12 -1.59
CA GLU A 80 -0.04 -19.49 -2.91
C GLU A 80 -0.68 -18.10 -2.90
N ASP A 81 -1.83 -17.96 -2.22
CA ASP A 81 -2.50 -16.68 -2.04
C ASP A 81 -1.67 -15.74 -1.16
N ALA A 82 -1.07 -16.28 -0.09
CA ALA A 82 -0.19 -15.51 0.79
C ALA A 82 1.01 -14.93 0.03
N VAL A 83 1.69 -15.75 -0.77
CA VAL A 83 2.83 -15.31 -1.61
C VAL A 83 2.38 -14.25 -2.62
N ARG A 84 1.19 -14.37 -3.22
CA ARG A 84 0.66 -13.37 -4.14
C ARG A 84 0.47 -12.01 -3.45
N SER A 85 -0.12 -11.99 -2.27
CA SER A 85 -0.36 -10.75 -1.51
C SER A 85 0.95 -10.16 -0.99
N TYR A 86 1.91 -10.97 -0.54
CA TYR A 86 3.24 -10.50 -0.18
C TYR A 86 4.02 -9.94 -1.36
N LYS A 87 3.96 -10.57 -2.55
CA LYS A 87 4.55 -10.02 -3.78
C LYS A 87 3.89 -8.68 -4.17
N LYS A 88 2.59 -8.53 -3.93
CA LYS A 88 1.92 -7.24 -4.14
C LYS A 88 2.43 -6.17 -3.16
N ALA A 89 2.66 -6.50 -1.89
CA ALA A 89 3.30 -5.60 -0.93
C ALA A 89 4.68 -5.15 -1.42
N ILE A 90 5.51 -6.08 -1.90
CA ILE A 90 6.84 -5.80 -2.49
C ILE A 90 6.74 -4.91 -3.73
N SER A 91 5.72 -5.12 -4.59
CA SER A 91 5.54 -4.29 -5.78
C SER A 91 5.15 -2.84 -5.46
N ILE A 92 4.50 -2.62 -4.32
CA ILE A 92 4.10 -1.28 -3.83
C ILE A 92 5.28 -0.62 -3.11
N ASP A 93 5.95 -1.37 -2.23
CA ASP A 93 7.13 -0.94 -1.50
C ASP A 93 8.24 -1.99 -1.63
N PRO A 94 9.18 -1.81 -2.57
CA PRO A 94 10.34 -2.70 -2.73
C PRO A 94 11.23 -2.76 -1.49
N GLY A 95 11.15 -1.79 -0.58
CA GLY A 95 11.87 -1.79 0.71
C GLY A 95 11.18 -2.59 1.81
N PHE A 96 10.01 -3.21 1.55
CA PHE A 96 9.22 -3.89 2.57
C PHE A 96 9.81 -5.26 2.97
N ALA A 97 10.95 -5.24 3.67
CA ALA A 97 11.75 -6.42 4.03
C ALA A 97 10.92 -7.57 4.66
N LYS A 98 9.90 -7.24 5.46
CA LYS A 98 9.01 -8.24 6.08
C LYS A 98 8.29 -9.14 5.07
N ALA A 99 7.90 -8.60 3.91
CA ALA A 99 7.23 -9.41 2.88
C ALA A 99 8.20 -10.40 2.23
N TYR A 100 9.46 -10.01 2.03
CA TYR A 100 10.50 -10.93 1.55
C TYR A 100 10.74 -12.08 2.54
N PHE A 101 10.89 -11.77 3.83
CA PHE A 101 11.05 -12.80 4.86
C PHE A 101 9.85 -13.74 4.91
N SER A 102 8.62 -13.22 4.89
CA SER A 102 7.42 -14.08 4.92
C SER A 102 7.29 -14.98 3.69
N ILE A 103 7.70 -14.53 2.49
CA ILE A 103 7.78 -15.43 1.33
C ILE A 103 8.86 -16.48 1.55
N GLY A 104 10.03 -16.10 2.07
CA GLY A 104 11.10 -17.03 2.42
C GLY A 104 10.64 -18.13 3.38
N ASP A 105 9.89 -17.76 4.42
CA ASP A 105 9.30 -18.70 5.39
C ASP A 105 8.34 -19.69 4.74
N ILE A 106 7.48 -19.20 3.83
CA ILE A 106 6.58 -20.07 3.06
C ILE A 106 7.38 -21.03 2.15
N GLN A 107 8.46 -20.55 1.52
CA GLN A 107 9.31 -21.40 0.69
C GLN A 107 10.04 -22.47 1.53
N MET A 108 10.46 -22.15 2.76
CA MET A 108 10.98 -23.13 3.71
C MET A 108 9.93 -24.20 4.06
N LEU A 109 8.70 -23.78 4.38
CA LEU A 109 7.60 -24.69 4.72
C LEU A 109 7.23 -25.62 3.56
N THR A 110 7.36 -25.14 2.33
CA THR A 110 7.10 -25.90 1.08
C THR A 110 8.34 -26.60 0.52
N LYS A 111 9.45 -26.61 1.28
CA LYS A 111 10.73 -27.26 0.95
C LYS A 111 11.43 -26.73 -0.30
N ASN A 112 11.10 -25.52 -0.73
CA ASN A 112 11.75 -24.80 -1.83
C ASN A 112 12.96 -24.01 -1.33
N TYR A 113 13.95 -24.70 -0.75
CA TYR A 113 15.03 -24.07 0.02
C TYR A 113 15.86 -23.06 -0.78
N LYS A 114 16.13 -23.33 -2.06
CA LYS A 114 16.87 -22.40 -2.93
C LYS A 114 16.14 -21.05 -3.07
N GLU A 115 14.82 -21.10 -3.25
CA GLU A 115 14.00 -19.90 -3.38
C GLU A 115 13.87 -19.19 -2.03
N ALA A 116 13.77 -19.94 -0.93
CA ALA A 116 13.78 -19.37 0.42
C ALA A 116 15.04 -18.51 0.67
N VAL A 117 16.22 -19.07 0.40
CA VAL A 117 17.50 -18.35 0.54
C VAL A 117 17.51 -17.08 -0.31
N ASN A 118 17.02 -17.15 -1.56
CA ASN A 118 16.95 -15.99 -2.44
C ASN A 118 16.06 -14.87 -1.85
N TYR A 119 14.88 -15.20 -1.33
CA TYR A 119 14.00 -14.20 -0.70
C TYR A 119 14.58 -13.65 0.61
N TYR A 120 15.22 -14.48 1.44
CA TYR A 120 15.88 -14.01 2.65
C TYR A 120 17.04 -13.04 2.34
N GLN A 121 17.87 -13.35 1.33
CA GLN A 121 18.93 -12.45 0.88
C GLN A 121 18.37 -11.13 0.34
N GLN A 122 17.24 -11.16 -0.37
CA GLN A 122 16.54 -9.94 -0.78
C GLN A 122 16.06 -9.14 0.44
N GLY A 123 15.39 -9.78 1.40
CA GLY A 123 14.91 -9.13 2.62
C GLY A 123 16.04 -8.44 3.41
N LEU A 124 17.20 -9.08 3.52
CA LEU A 124 18.38 -8.51 4.18
C LEU A 124 18.94 -7.28 3.46
N ARG A 125 18.89 -7.22 2.13
CA ARG A 125 19.31 -6.02 1.37
C ARG A 125 18.43 -4.81 1.62
N HIS A 126 17.20 -5.02 2.09
CA HIS A 126 16.23 -3.97 2.37
C HIS A 126 16.11 -3.65 3.87
N GLN A 127 16.90 -4.28 4.74
CA GLN A 127 17.06 -3.82 6.11
C GLN A 127 18.15 -2.75 6.17
N PRO A 128 17.88 -1.57 6.76
CA PRO A 128 18.95 -0.64 7.09
C PRO A 128 19.88 -1.29 8.12
N ALA A 129 21.19 -1.05 7.95
CA ALA A 129 22.25 -1.50 8.86
C ALA A 129 22.15 -0.82 10.23
#